data_AF-A0A7S1H3J3-F1
#
_entry.id   AF-A0A7S1H3J3-F1
#
_cell.length_a   1.000
_cell.length_b   1.000
_cell.length_c   1.000
_cell.angle_alpha   90.00
_cell.angle_beta   90.00
_cell.angle_gamma   90.00
#
_symmetry.space_group_name_H-M   'P 1'
#
loop_
_entity.id
_entity.type
_entity.pdbx_description
1 polymer ?
#
loop_
_entity_poly.entity_id
_entity_poly.type
_entity_poly.pdbx_seq_one_letter_code
_entity_poly.pdbx_strand_id
1 'polypeptide(L)'
;DYEYCHYMQDRFNDDGWGCMYRSYQTVVSWYRLQCYTSKPIPTHEEVQRMLVKMGDKKSSFVGSKQWIGAMEAQMLLDEYLGVSSKIMNVTSGQDLEDKGRELAQHFD
;
A
#
# COMPACT_ATOMS: atom_id res chain seq x y z
N ASP A 1 2.34 5.27 16.37
CA ASP A 1 1.80 6.36 15.53
C ASP A 1 1.91 6.07 14.05
N TYR A 2 0.98 6.62 13.27
CA TYR A 2 0.98 6.64 11.80
C TYR A 2 0.33 7.95 11.31
N GLU A 3 0.65 8.37 10.09
CA GLU A 3 0.01 9.51 9.42
C GLU A 3 -1.21 9.04 8.62
N TYR A 4 -2.30 9.82 8.64
CA TYR A 4 -3.50 9.53 7.86
C TYR A 4 -3.35 10.06 6.43
N CYS A 5 -2.97 9.17 5.50
CA CYS A 5 -2.87 9.50 4.09
C CYS A 5 -4.22 9.31 3.38
N HIS A 6 -4.69 10.30 2.63
CA HIS A 6 -6.01 10.29 1.99
C HIS A 6 -6.02 11.08 0.67
N TYR A 7 -7.14 11.01 -0.06
CA TYR A 7 -7.32 11.69 -1.35
C TYR A 7 -7.07 13.19 -1.29
N MET A 8 -6.64 13.76 -2.41
CA MET A 8 -6.37 15.19 -2.60
C MET A 8 -5.21 15.76 -1.78
N GLN A 9 -4.45 14.92 -1.08
CA GLN A 9 -3.18 15.31 -0.48
C GLN A 9 -2.08 15.52 -1.55
N ASP A 10 -1.01 16.20 -1.17
CA ASP A 10 0.18 16.44 -2.01
C ASP A 10 -0.11 17.24 -3.30
N ARG A 11 -1.22 17.97 -3.34
CA ARG A 11 -1.73 18.69 -4.53
C ARG A 11 -2.00 17.74 -5.71
N PHE A 12 -2.35 16.49 -5.43
CA PHE A 12 -2.58 15.47 -6.44
C PHE A 12 -4.02 14.95 -6.38
N ASN A 13 -4.73 15.00 -7.51
CA ASN A 13 -6.10 14.49 -7.60
C ASN A 13 -6.11 12.99 -7.95
N ASP A 14 -6.19 12.18 -6.90
CA ASP A 14 -6.29 10.73 -6.97
C ASP A 14 -7.68 10.17 -6.65
N ASP A 15 -8.70 11.03 -6.70
CA ASP A 15 -10.08 10.63 -6.46
C ASP A 15 -10.55 9.56 -7.47
N GLY A 16 -11.18 8.52 -6.95
CA GLY A 16 -11.67 7.37 -7.71
C GLY A 16 -10.65 6.29 -8.04
N TRP A 17 -9.34 6.46 -7.77
CA TRP A 17 -8.33 5.43 -8.12
C TRP A 17 -7.15 5.29 -7.16
N GLY A 18 -6.93 6.27 -6.28
CA GLY A 18 -5.76 6.32 -5.40
C GLY A 18 -5.86 5.51 -4.11
N CYS A 19 -6.98 4.83 -3.83
CA CYS A 19 -7.27 4.34 -2.47
C CYS A 19 -6.14 3.47 -1.91
N MET A 20 -5.67 2.50 -2.70
CA MET A 20 -4.62 1.59 -2.27
C MET A 20 -3.25 2.28 -2.16
N TYR A 21 -2.99 3.31 -2.98
CA TYR A 21 -1.78 4.14 -2.84
C TYR A 21 -1.78 4.85 -1.49
N ARG A 22 -2.91 5.45 -1.09
CA ARG A 22 -3.05 6.13 0.22
C ARG A 22 -2.98 5.16 1.39
N SER A 23 -3.57 3.97 1.27
CA SER A 23 -3.41 2.90 2.26
C SER A 23 -1.95 2.47 2.39
N TYR A 24 -1.25 2.25 1.28
CA TYR A 24 0.17 1.93 1.27
C TYR A 24 1.03 3.05 1.91
N GLN A 25 0.77 4.31 1.58
CA GLN A 25 1.44 5.47 2.18
C GLN A 25 1.23 5.54 3.70
N THR A 26 0.03 5.22 4.18
CA THR A 26 -0.29 5.13 5.61
C THR A 26 0.54 4.03 6.31
N VAL A 27 0.72 2.89 5.66
CA VAL A 27 1.59 1.82 6.21
C VAL A 27 3.06 2.26 6.21
N VAL A 28 3.55 2.89 5.15
CA VAL A 28 4.92 3.43 5.10
C VAL A 28 5.14 4.47 6.20
N SER A 29 4.16 5.34 6.46
CA SER A 29 4.24 6.35 7.52
C SER A 29 4.37 5.72 8.91
N TRP A 30 3.68 4.59 9.17
CA TRP A 30 3.86 3.82 10.41
C TRP A 30 5.30 3.35 10.56
N TYR A 31 5.88 2.68 9.56
CA TYR A 31 7.28 2.22 9.61
C TYR A 31 8.26 3.37 9.85
N ARG A 32 8.00 4.54 9.25
CA ARG A 32 8.82 5.74 9.42
C ARG A 32 8.71 6.30 10.85
N LEU A 33 7.50 6.46 11.37
CA LEU A 33 7.27 7.00 12.72
C LEU A 33 7.69 6.04 13.83
N GLN A 34 7.77 4.74 13.54
CA GLN A 34 8.35 3.74 14.45
C GLN A 34 9.88 3.60 14.30
N CYS A 35 10.53 4.46 13.50
CA CYS A 35 11.97 4.46 13.26
C CYS A 35 12.53 3.15 12.64
N TYR A 36 11.69 2.34 11.99
CA TYR A 36 12.16 1.18 11.20
C TYR A 36 12.81 1.60 9.88
N THR A 37 12.49 2.80 9.38
CA THR A 37 13.05 3.34 8.14
C THR A 37 13.19 4.86 8.21
N SER A 38 14.17 5.40 7.47
CA SER A 38 14.29 6.83 7.19
C SER A 38 13.76 7.21 5.81
N LYS A 39 13.29 6.23 5.02
CA LYS A 39 12.73 6.46 3.69
C LYS A 39 11.48 7.34 3.79
N PRO A 40 11.29 8.31 2.87
CA PRO A 40 10.09 9.13 2.85
C PRO A 40 8.85 8.32 2.44
N ILE A 41 7.67 8.91 2.58
CA ILE A 41 6.45 8.33 2.01
C ILE A 41 6.50 8.55 0.49
N PRO A 42 6.41 7.50 -0.35
CA PRO A 42 6.52 7.63 -1.81
C PRO A 42 5.25 8.20 -2.43
N THR A 43 5.42 8.95 -3.51
CA THR A 43 4.34 9.47 -4.38
C THR A 43 3.71 8.37 -5.24
N HIS A 44 2.54 8.63 -5.83
CA HIS A 44 1.89 7.69 -6.77
C HIS A 44 2.79 7.34 -7.94
N GLU A 45 3.51 8.31 -8.50
CA GLU A 45 4.40 8.07 -9.63
C GLU A 45 5.59 7.18 -9.25
N GLU A 46 6.19 7.39 -8.06
CA GLU A 46 7.25 6.52 -7.54
C GLU A 46 6.75 5.09 -7.31
N VAL A 47 5.54 4.95 -6.76
CA VAL A 47 4.87 3.64 -6.62
C VAL A 47 4.71 2.96 -7.98
N GLN A 48 4.21 3.68 -8.98
CA GLN A 48 4.05 3.14 -10.34
C GLN A 48 5.39 2.75 -10.97
N ARG A 49 6.43 3.57 -10.78
CA ARG A 49 7.79 3.27 -11.26
C ARG A 49 8.37 2.03 -10.61
N MET A 50 8.13 1.80 -9.32
CA MET A 50 8.54 0.57 -8.63
C MET A 50 7.85 -0.66 -9.22
N LEU A 51 6.53 -0.61 -9.44
CA LEU A 51 5.80 -1.71 -10.06
C LEU A 51 6.28 -2.02 -11.49
N VAL A 52 6.65 -1.00 -12.26
CA VAL A 52 7.28 -1.20 -13.58
C VAL A 52 8.69 -1.79 -13.46
N LYS A 53 9.50 -1.30 -12.51
CA LYS A 53 10.87 -1.79 -12.27
C LYS A 53 10.88 -3.28 -11.88
N MET A 54 9.90 -3.72 -11.09
CA MET A 54 9.73 -5.13 -10.71
C MET A 54 9.20 -6.01 -11.84
N GLY A 55 8.77 -5.43 -12.97
CA GLY A 55 8.19 -6.16 -14.10
C GLY A 55 6.72 -6.55 -13.92
N ASP A 56 6.06 -6.09 -12.85
CA ASP A 56 4.62 -6.35 -12.60
C ASP A 56 3.72 -5.56 -13.58
N LYS A 57 4.11 -4.32 -13.89
CA LYS A 57 3.37 -3.45 -14.80
C LYS A 57 4.20 -3.04 -16.01
N LYS A 58 3.52 -2.72 -17.12
CA LYS A 58 4.14 -2.15 -18.34
C LYS A 58 4.53 -0.68 -18.09
N SER A 59 5.48 -0.17 -18.86
CA SER A 59 5.95 1.23 -18.76
C SER A 59 4.83 2.28 -18.88
N SER A 60 3.76 1.98 -19.63
CA SER A 60 2.57 2.84 -19.77
C SER A 60 1.78 3.01 -18.48
N PHE A 61 2.08 2.25 -17.43
CA PHE A 61 1.44 2.35 -16.12
C PHE A 61 1.87 3.60 -15.35
N VAL A 62 3.09 4.10 -15.58
CA VAL A 62 3.60 5.33 -14.95
C VAL A 62 2.84 6.54 -15.50
N GLY A 63 2.32 7.38 -14.60
CA GLY A 63 1.45 8.51 -14.92
C GLY A 63 0.00 8.12 -15.19
N SER A 64 -0.35 6.83 -15.13
CA SER A 64 -1.74 6.39 -15.30
C SER A 64 -2.58 6.67 -14.05
N LYS A 65 -3.90 6.56 -14.19
CA LYS A 65 -4.87 6.60 -13.08
C LYS A 65 -5.39 5.20 -12.73
N GLN A 66 -4.57 4.17 -12.94
CA GLN A 66 -4.97 2.80 -12.65
C GLN A 66 -4.84 2.52 -11.15
N TRP A 67 -5.88 1.91 -10.59
CA TRP A 67 -5.87 1.40 -9.21
C TRP A 67 -4.92 0.19 -9.10
N ILE A 68 -4.48 -0.09 -7.87
CA ILE A 68 -3.68 -1.26 -7.49
C ILE A 68 -4.36 -1.99 -6.34
N GLY A 69 -4.03 -3.26 -6.12
CA GLY A 69 -4.60 -4.09 -5.06
C GLY A 69 -3.63 -4.40 -3.93
N ALA A 70 -4.07 -5.28 -3.04
CA ALA A 70 -3.29 -5.71 -1.87
C ALA A 70 -2.03 -6.50 -2.28
N MET A 71 -2.05 -7.20 -3.40
CA MET A 71 -0.88 -7.91 -3.93
C MET A 71 0.22 -6.92 -4.35
N GLU A 72 -0.13 -5.87 -5.10
CA GLU A 72 0.81 -4.80 -5.41
C GLU A 72 1.31 -4.09 -4.16
N ALA A 73 0.44 -3.83 -3.17
CA ALA A 73 0.86 -3.24 -1.90
C ALA A 73 1.88 -4.12 -1.15
N GLN A 74 1.71 -5.44 -1.13
CA GLN A 74 2.68 -6.37 -0.57
C GLN A 74 4.03 -6.31 -1.31
N MET A 75 4.02 -6.38 -2.65
CA MET A 75 5.25 -6.27 -3.46
C MET A 75 5.98 -4.95 -3.22
N LEU A 76 5.22 -3.86 -3.09
CA LEU A 76 5.76 -2.53 -2.81
C LEU A 76 6.37 -2.43 -1.41
N LEU A 77 5.76 -3.02 -0.38
CA LEU A 77 6.34 -3.05 0.97
C LEU A 77 7.65 -3.85 1.00
N ASP A 78 7.73 -4.94 0.24
CA ASP A 78 8.95 -5.73 0.13
C ASP A 78 10.06 -4.96 -0.62
N GLU A 79 9.78 -4.46 -1.83
CA GLU A 79 10.75 -3.69 -2.62
C GLU A 79 11.17 -2.37 -1.93
N TYR A 80 10.23 -1.66 -1.31
CA TYR A 80 10.51 -0.34 -0.75
C TYR A 80 11.04 -0.39 0.67
N LEU A 81 10.60 -1.31 1.52
CA LEU A 81 10.99 -1.36 2.93
C LEU A 81 11.76 -2.63 3.31
N GLY A 82 11.83 -3.64 2.43
CA GLY A 82 12.41 -4.95 2.77
C GLY A 82 11.55 -5.73 3.76
N VAL A 83 10.23 -5.51 3.74
CA VAL A 83 9.30 -6.10 4.70
C VAL A 83 8.39 -7.12 4.02
N SER A 84 8.45 -8.36 4.51
CA SER A 84 7.51 -9.40 4.12
C SER A 84 6.13 -9.16 4.73
N SER A 85 5.08 -9.32 3.92
CA SER A 85 3.68 -9.22 4.38
C SER A 85 2.96 -10.57 4.21
N LYS A 86 1.87 -10.79 4.96
CA LYS A 86 0.97 -11.95 4.78
C LYS A 86 -0.37 -11.46 4.22
N ILE A 87 -0.78 -11.97 3.05
CA ILE A 87 -2.12 -11.74 2.50
C ILE A 87 -3.09 -12.78 3.08
N MET A 88 -4.20 -12.30 3.65
CA MET A 88 -5.32 -13.14 4.08
C MET A 88 -6.47 -12.98 3.09
N ASN A 89 -6.69 -13.99 2.26
CA ASN A 89 -7.79 -13.99 1.31
C ASN A 89 -9.11 -14.38 1.98
N VAL A 90 -10.18 -13.71 1.61
CA VAL A 90 -11.57 -14.05 1.94
C VAL A 90 -12.37 -14.20 0.65
N THR A 91 -13.29 -15.14 0.59
CA THR A 91 -14.07 -15.44 -0.62
C THR A 91 -15.33 -14.59 -0.74
N SER A 92 -15.86 -14.12 0.39
CA SER A 92 -16.98 -13.21 0.48
C SER A 92 -16.75 -12.17 1.59
N GLY A 93 -17.55 -11.10 1.57
CA GLY A 93 -17.54 -10.13 2.67
C GLY A 93 -18.07 -10.70 3.99
N GLN A 94 -18.94 -11.72 3.94
CA GLN A 94 -19.43 -12.39 5.15
C GLN A 94 -18.31 -13.18 5.84
N ASP A 95 -17.40 -13.78 5.07
CA ASP A 95 -16.32 -14.63 5.58
C ASP A 95 -15.23 -13.84 6.34
N LEU A 96 -15.32 -12.50 6.40
CA LEU A 96 -14.35 -11.68 7.14
C LEU A 96 -14.43 -11.94 8.66
N GLU A 97 -15.61 -12.31 9.18
CA GLU A 97 -15.78 -12.62 10.61
C GLU A 97 -14.92 -13.81 11.06
N ASP A 98 -14.73 -14.79 10.16
CA ASP A 98 -13.89 -15.97 10.40
C ASP A 98 -12.40 -15.61 10.58
N LYS A 99 -11.99 -14.42 10.12
CA LYS A 99 -10.63 -13.89 10.25
C LYS A 99 -10.42 -13.02 11.48
N GLY A 100 -11.46 -12.80 12.30
CA GLY A 100 -11.39 -11.93 13.48
C GLY A 100 -10.27 -12.30 14.45
N ARG A 101 -10.04 -13.61 14.68
CA ARG A 101 -8.95 -14.08 15.55
C ARG A 101 -7.56 -13.81 14.97
N GLU A 102 -7.37 -14.03 13.67
CA GLU A 102 -6.10 -13.74 13.00
C GLU A 102 -5.81 -12.23 12.98
N LEU A 103 -6.86 -11.40 12.85
CA LEU A 103 -6.75 -9.93 12.91
C LEU A 103 -6.36 -9.45 14.31
N ALA A 104 -7.01 -9.96 15.36
CA ALA A 104 -6.65 -9.62 16.75
C ALA A 104 -5.17 -9.95 17.03
N GLN A 105 -4.73 -11.15 16.66
CA GLN A 105 -3.33 -11.57 16.80
C GLN A 105 -2.31 -10.73 16.02
N HIS A 106 -2.73 -10.03 14.96
CA HIS A 106 -1.85 -9.15 14.21
C HIS A 106 -1.58 -7.82 14.95
N PHE A 107 -2.54 -7.36 15.77
CA PHE A 107 -2.48 -6.08 16.45
C PHE A 107 -2.17 -6.17 17.96
N ASP A 108 -2.20 -7.37 18.54
CA ASP A 108 -1.73 -7.67 19.91
C ASP A 108 -0.18 -7.64 20.00
#